data_AF-A0AAU6QIE5-F1
#
_entry.id   AF-A0AAU6QIE5-F1
#
_cell.length_a   1.000
_cell.length_b   1.000
_cell.length_c   1.000
_cell.angle_alpha   90.00
_cell.angle_beta   90.00
_cell.angle_gamma   90.00
#
_symmetry.space_group_name_H-M   'P 1'
#
loop_
_entity.id
_entity.type
_entity.pdbx_description
1 polymer ?
#
loop_
_entity_poly.entity_id
_entity_poly.type
_entity_poly.pdbx_seq_one_letter_code
_entity_poly.pdbx_strand_id
1 'polypeptide(L)'
;MKAPIKARGAAAGGWPVDDITGLGRRLPEIDPARYFDEQARESYQHALVKWPVLARLMKLVPADDVALPAAQSPARAPVLE
;
A
#
# COMPACT_ATOMS: atom_id res chain seq x y z
N MET A 1 23.49 33.99 25.20
CA MET A 1 22.76 32.84 25.79
C MET A 1 21.50 32.60 24.96
N LYS A 2 21.45 31.55 24.13
CA LYS A 2 20.25 31.18 23.36
C LYS A 2 19.42 30.22 24.22
N ALA A 3 18.16 30.58 24.45
CA ALA A 3 17.21 29.70 25.13
C ALA A 3 16.95 28.44 24.28
N PRO A 4 16.77 27.25 24.88
CA PRO A 4 16.45 26.06 24.12
C PRO A 4 15.04 26.19 23.54
N ILE A 5 14.91 25.91 22.23
CA ILE A 5 13.62 25.73 21.59
C ILE A 5 13.01 24.49 22.21
N LYS A 6 12.10 24.71 23.16
CA LYS A 6 11.24 23.67 23.71
C LYS A 6 10.41 23.18 22.52
N ALA A 7 10.75 22.01 21.97
CA ALA A 7 9.87 21.29 21.06
C ALA A 7 8.51 21.25 21.75
N ARG A 8 7.53 21.98 21.20
CA ARG A 8 6.14 21.91 21.66
C ARG A 8 5.76 20.46 21.46
N GLY A 9 5.78 19.71 22.56
CA GLY A 9 5.20 18.38 22.63
C GLY A 9 3.82 18.46 21.98
N ALA A 10 3.58 17.51 21.09
CA ALA A 10 2.30 17.30 20.43
C ALA A 10 1.18 17.63 21.43
N ALA A 11 0.40 18.66 21.10
CA ALA A 11 -0.77 19.02 21.87
C ALA A 11 -1.61 17.76 22.09
N ALA A 12 -2.18 17.63 23.28
CA ALA A 12 -2.98 16.52 23.77
C ALA A 12 -4.20 16.22 22.87
N GLY A 13 -3.95 15.57 21.73
CA GLY A 13 -4.89 15.36 20.64
C GLY A 13 -4.21 14.64 19.47
N GLY A 14 -3.34 13.68 19.79
CA GLY A 14 -2.65 12.86 18.79
C GLY A 14 -3.67 12.26 17.83
N TRP A 15 -3.44 12.46 16.53
CA TRP A 15 -4.22 11.75 15.52
C TRP A 15 -4.10 10.26 15.83
N PRO A 16 -5.23 9.52 15.88
CA PRO A 16 -5.16 8.07 15.95
C PRO A 16 -4.26 7.58 14.81
N VAL A 17 -3.62 6.44 15.02
CA VAL A 17 -2.77 5.79 14.00
C VAL A 17 -3.52 5.61 12.68
N ASP A 18 -4.84 5.50 12.77
CA ASP A 18 -5.79 5.44 11.66
C ASP A 18 -6.56 6.77 11.50
N ASP A 19 -6.41 7.41 10.34
CA ASP A 19 -6.98 8.72 10.03
C ASP A 19 -8.51 8.67 9.93
N ILE A 20 -9.08 7.61 9.36
CA ILE A 20 -10.53 7.46 9.24
C ILE A 20 -11.23 7.25 10.59
N THR A 21 -10.66 6.45 11.50
CA THR A 21 -11.17 6.33 12.87
C THR A 21 -11.10 7.68 13.58
N GLY A 22 -10.02 8.45 13.38
CA GLY A 22 -9.90 9.81 13.92
C GLY A 22 -10.89 10.80 13.33
N LEU A 23 -11.33 10.57 12.10
CA LEU A 23 -12.33 11.38 11.42
C LEU A 23 -13.74 11.08 11.93
N GLY A 24 -14.12 9.80 12.07
CA GLY A 24 -15.43 9.41 12.61
C GLY A 24 -15.67 9.87 14.06
N ARG A 25 -14.60 10.07 14.86
CA ARG A 25 -14.70 10.67 16.19
C ARG A 25 -15.06 12.16 16.19
N ARG A 26 -14.77 12.87 15.09
CA ARG A 26 -14.95 14.33 14.96
C ARG A 26 -16.13 14.68 14.04
N LEU A 27 -16.49 13.81 13.11
CA LEU A 27 -17.57 14.00 12.15
C LEU A 27 -18.53 12.81 12.23
N PRO A 28 -19.67 12.93 12.95
CA PRO A 28 -20.58 11.82 13.22
C PRO A 28 -21.27 11.26 11.96
N GLU A 29 -21.25 12.01 10.85
CA GLU A 29 -21.75 11.56 9.55
C GLU A 29 -20.84 10.51 8.89
N ILE A 30 -19.59 10.40 9.34
CA ILE A 30 -18.64 9.40 8.85
C ILE A 30 -18.67 8.19 9.78
N ASP A 31 -19.06 7.05 9.23
CA ASP A 31 -18.93 5.74 9.86
C ASP A 31 -17.66 5.05 9.37
N PRO A 32 -16.60 4.95 10.19
CA PRO A 32 -15.36 4.30 9.80
C PRO A 32 -15.55 2.82 9.45
N ALA A 33 -16.54 2.13 10.03
CA ALA A 33 -16.80 0.72 9.75
C ALA A 33 -17.39 0.49 8.35
N ARG A 34 -17.91 1.55 7.73
CA ARG A 34 -18.49 1.54 6.38
C ARG A 34 -17.68 2.35 5.37
N TYR A 35 -16.59 2.97 5.81
CA TYR A 35 -15.72 3.72 4.94
C TYR A 35 -15.00 2.79 3.96
N PHE A 36 -14.94 3.20 2.71
CA PHE A 36 -14.29 2.46 1.65
C PHE A 36 -13.58 3.45 0.72
N ASP A 37 -12.27 3.26 0.56
CA ASP A 37 -11.45 4.05 -0.35
C ASP A 37 -11.22 3.26 -1.65
N GLU A 38 -11.94 3.67 -2.68
CA GLU A 38 -11.84 3.06 -4.00
C GLU A 38 -10.45 3.28 -4.62
N GLN A 39 -9.84 4.44 -4.39
CA GLN A 39 -8.51 4.75 -4.92
C GLN A 39 -7.44 3.88 -4.27
N ALA A 40 -7.56 3.60 -2.98
CA ALA A 40 -6.69 2.65 -2.29
C ALA A 40 -6.87 1.23 -2.86
N ARG A 41 -8.11 0.79 -3.12
CA ARG A 41 -8.38 -0.51 -3.76
C ARG A 41 -7.74 -0.61 -5.14
N GLU A 42 -7.92 0.39 -6.00
CA GLU A 42 -7.36 0.41 -7.35
C GLU A 42 -5.82 0.43 -7.31
N SER A 43 -5.23 1.24 -6.44
CA SER A 43 -3.79 1.33 -6.26
C SER A 43 -3.19 0.00 -5.80
N TYR A 44 -3.88 -0.70 -4.90
CA TYR A 44 -3.52 -2.05 -4.48
C TYR A 44 -3.56 -3.03 -5.65
N GLN A 45 -4.67 -3.07 -6.43
CA GLN A 45 -4.79 -3.95 -7.60
C GLN A 45 -3.69 -3.70 -8.63
N HIS A 46 -3.38 -2.42 -8.90
CA HIS A 46 -2.31 -2.05 -9.81
C HIS A 46 -0.92 -2.45 -9.29
N ALA A 47 -0.68 -2.35 -7.98
CA ALA A 47 0.57 -2.78 -7.36
C ALA A 47 0.78 -4.30 -7.47
N LEU A 48 -0.28 -5.10 -7.38
CA LEU A 48 -0.19 -6.56 -7.57
C LEU A 48 0.31 -6.92 -8.97
N VAL A 49 -0.16 -6.21 -10.00
CA VAL A 49 0.23 -6.44 -11.40
C VAL A 49 1.64 -5.91 -11.68
N LYS A 50 1.95 -4.71 -11.18
CA LYS A 50 3.22 -4.03 -11.45
C LYS A 50 4.41 -4.67 -10.73
N TRP A 51 4.19 -5.20 -9.53
CA TRP A 51 5.26 -5.71 -8.66
C TRP A 51 4.98 -7.14 -8.18
N PRO A 52 4.88 -8.12 -9.08
CA PRO A 52 4.38 -9.46 -8.73
C PRO A 52 5.26 -10.20 -7.72
N VAL A 53 6.59 -10.01 -7.78
CA VAL A 53 7.52 -10.63 -6.81
C VAL A 53 7.31 -10.05 -5.42
N LEU A 54 7.21 -8.72 -5.31
CA LEU A 54 6.97 -8.05 -4.03
C LEU A 54 5.62 -8.45 -3.44
N ALA A 55 4.58 -8.52 -4.28
CA ALA A 55 3.26 -8.98 -3.85
C ALA A 55 3.29 -10.39 -3.24
N ARG A 56 4.06 -11.33 -3.82
CA ARG A 56 4.26 -12.67 -3.28
C ARG A 56 5.02 -12.66 -1.95
N LEU A 57 6.10 -11.88 -1.84
CA LEU A 57 6.87 -11.77 -0.60
C LEU A 57 6.02 -11.19 0.54
N MET A 58 5.14 -10.25 0.22
CA MET A 58 4.20 -9.65 1.16
C MET A 58 2.94 -10.50 1.39
N LYS A 59 2.84 -11.69 0.77
CA LYS A 59 1.67 -12.58 0.85
C LYS A 59 0.34 -11.89 0.48
N LEU A 60 0.38 -11.00 -0.51
CA LEU A 60 -0.78 -10.24 -0.99
C LEU A 60 -1.57 -10.98 -2.08
N VAL A 61 -1.06 -12.11 -2.57
CA VAL A 61 -1.72 -12.98 -3.55
C VAL A 61 -1.85 -14.39 -2.98
N PRO A 62 -2.95 -15.12 -3.30
CA PRO A 62 -3.10 -16.51 -2.92
C PRO A 62 -1.90 -17.34 -3.37
N ALA A 63 -1.47 -18.30 -2.56
CA ALA A 63 -0.35 -19.18 -2.87
C ALA A 63 -0.61 -20.04 -4.13
N ASP A 64 -1.89 -20.24 -4.49
CA ASP A 64 -2.32 -21.04 -5.63
C ASP A 64 -2.38 -20.24 -6.95
N ASP A 65 -2.42 -18.90 -6.89
CA ASP A 65 -2.33 -18.01 -8.07
C ASP A 65 -0.87 -17.79 -8.54
N VAL A 66 0.04 -18.67 -8.12
CA VAL A 66 1.42 -18.72 -8.61
C VAL A 66 1.40 -19.35 -9.99
N ALA A 67 0.89 -18.59 -10.97
CA ALA A 67 1.31 -18.78 -12.34
C ALA A 67 2.83 -18.59 -12.37
N LEU A 68 3.54 -19.71 -12.53
CA LEU A 68 4.94 -19.74 -12.91
C LEU A 68 5.07 -18.90 -14.18
N PRO A 69 6.04 -17.97 -14.28
CA PRO A 69 6.26 -17.26 -15.52
C PRO A 69 6.56 -18.30 -16.59
N ALA A 70 5.78 -18.26 -17.68
CA ALA A 70 5.97 -19.09 -18.85
C ALA A 70 7.45 -19.07 -19.25
N ALA A 71 8.14 -20.19 -19.05
CA ALA A 71 9.46 -20.42 -19.57
C ALA A 71 9.36 -20.54 -21.10
N GLN A 72 9.27 -19.42 -21.81
CA GLN A 72 9.45 -19.36 -23.25
C GLN A 72 10.17 -18.07 -23.64
N SER A 73 11.48 -18.05 -23.41
CA SER A 73 12.36 -17.45 -24.41
C SER A 73 12.73 -18.56 -25.39
N PRO A 74 12.18 -18.61 -26.62
CA PRO A 74 12.90 -19.27 -27.68
C PRO A 74 14.15 -18.40 -27.93
N ALA A 75 15.30 -19.00 -27.68
CA ALA A 75 16.59 -18.44 -28.01
C ALA A 75 16.55 -17.82 -29.41
N ARG A 76 16.91 -16.55 -29.50
CA ARG A 76 17.22 -15.87 -30.76
C ARG A 76 18.38 -16.67 -31.38
N ALA A 77 18.09 -17.48 -32.39
CA ALA A 77 19.14 -18.10 -33.19
C ALA A 77 19.91 -16.98 -33.92
N PRO A 78 21.25 -16.99 -33.93
CA PRO A 78 22.00 -16.08 -34.78
C PRO A 78 21.79 -16.53 -36.24
N VAL A 79 21.23 -15.64 -37.06
CA VAL A 79 21.29 -15.79 -38.52
C VAL A 79 22.73 -15.50 -38.93
N LEU A 80 23.42 -16.55 -39.38
CA LEU A 80 24.62 -16.48 -40.20
C LEU A 80 24.19 -16.84 -41.63
N GLU A 81 23.98 -15.83 -42.47
CA GLU A 81 24.41 -15.81 -43.87
C GLU A 81 24.46 -14.37 -44.39
#